data_AF-A0A1B0BSL2-F1
#
_entry.id   AF-A0A1B0BSL2-F1
#
_cell.length_a   1.000
_cell.length_b   1.000
_cell.length_c   1.000
_cell.angle_alpha   90.00
_cell.angle_beta   90.00
_cell.angle_gamma   90.00
#
_symmetry.space_group_name_H-M   'P 1'
#
loop_
_entity.id
_entity.type
_entity.pdbx_description
1 polymer ?
#
loop_
_entity_poly.entity_id
_entity_poly.type
_entity_poly.pdbx_seq_one_letter_code
_entity_poly.pdbx_strand_id
1 'polypeptide(L)'
;ASRTCCNYPQIFPYGTVKICVKRAPAKANLCYYDCVFNAINICHKSKCNYLKAYDYINWIFPAKHPFIEIYRKAFRKCVSKANDLHSNRLARLKSRGCNPLPEIVYLCVENEMLTQCPMDYWNTWNPQCQHKRDFINNCLGKDIE
;
A
#
# COMPACT_ATOMS: atom_id res chain seq x y z
N ALA A 1 -6.23 11.62 -2.79
CA ALA A 1 -6.11 12.52 -1.61
C ALA A 1 -4.88 12.26 -0.73
N SER A 2 -4.22 11.08 -0.77
CA SER A 2 -3.01 10.83 0.03
C SER A 2 -1.72 11.27 -0.67
N ARG A 3 -1.57 10.95 -1.96
CA ARG A 3 -0.43 11.39 -2.79
C ARG A 3 -0.34 12.89 -3.06
N THR A 4 -1.42 13.63 -2.86
CA THR A 4 -1.44 15.09 -3.05
C THR A 4 -0.60 15.82 -2.00
N CYS A 5 -0.33 15.17 -0.86
CA CYS A 5 0.46 15.73 0.24
C CYS A 5 1.83 15.08 0.41
N CYS A 6 1.96 13.81 0.07
CA CYS A 6 3.26 13.13 0.05
C CYS A 6 3.53 12.55 -1.33
N ASN A 7 4.60 12.99 -1.97
CA ASN A 7 5.02 12.50 -3.28
C ASN A 7 5.84 11.21 -3.18
N TYR A 8 5.24 10.15 -2.62
CA TYR A 8 5.86 8.84 -2.61
C TYR A 8 5.70 8.14 -3.98
N PRO A 9 6.71 7.36 -4.43
CA PRO A 9 6.69 6.76 -5.76
C PRO A 9 5.52 5.77 -5.98
N GLN A 10 5.10 5.58 -7.23
CA GLN A 10 4.22 4.47 -7.58
C GLN A 10 5.05 3.21 -7.81
N ILE A 11 4.70 2.15 -7.07
CA ILE A 11 5.45 0.89 -7.12
C ILE A 11 4.88 -0.10 -8.13
N PHE A 12 3.74 0.17 -8.76
CA PHE A 12 3.16 -0.74 -9.74
C PHE A 12 3.68 -0.49 -11.15
N PRO A 13 4.17 -1.51 -11.88
CA PRO A 13 4.68 -1.33 -13.24
C PRO A 13 3.54 -0.94 -14.18
N TYR A 14 3.77 0.03 -15.08
CA TYR A 14 2.76 0.52 -16.01
C TYR A 14 2.11 -0.60 -16.85
N GLY A 15 2.93 -1.53 -17.37
CA GLY A 15 2.42 -2.68 -18.15
C GLY A 15 1.44 -3.55 -17.36
N THR A 16 1.78 -3.85 -16.10
CA THR A 16 0.93 -4.60 -15.18
C THR A 16 -0.37 -3.86 -14.89
N VAL A 17 -0.29 -2.56 -14.58
CA VAL A 17 -1.47 -1.71 -14.34
C VAL A 17 -2.40 -1.72 -15.55
N LYS A 18 -1.86 -1.52 -16.76
CA LYS A 18 -2.64 -1.51 -18.01
C LYS A 18 -3.38 -2.83 -18.25
N ILE A 19 -2.73 -3.96 -17.97
CA ILE A 19 -3.36 -5.29 -18.09
C ILE A 19 -4.45 -5.48 -17.03
N CYS A 20 -4.16 -5.16 -15.78
CA CYS A 20 -5.08 -5.39 -14.67
C CYS A 20 -6.30 -4.47 -14.70
N VAL A 21 -6.17 -3.23 -15.16
CA VAL A 21 -7.33 -2.34 -15.39
C VAL A 21 -8.27 -2.92 -16.45
N LYS A 22 -7.73 -3.50 -17.53
CA LYS A 22 -8.55 -4.13 -18.59
C LYS A 22 -9.25 -5.41 -18.11
N ARG A 23 -8.60 -6.18 -17.23
CA ARG A 23 -9.14 -7.45 -16.69
C ARG A 23 -10.12 -7.23 -15.54
N ALA A 24 -9.96 -6.16 -14.77
CA ALA A 24 -10.83 -5.86 -13.65
C ALA A 24 -12.21 -5.42 -14.16
N PRO A 25 -13.30 -6.09 -13.75
CA PRO A 25 -14.64 -5.61 -14.04
C PRO A 25 -14.84 -4.17 -13.55
N ALA A 26 -15.66 -3.37 -14.24
CA ALA A 26 -15.98 -2.01 -13.80
C ALA A 26 -16.46 -2.01 -12.33
N LYS A 27 -15.89 -1.11 -11.52
CA LYS A 27 -16.13 -0.95 -10.07
C LYS A 27 -15.65 -2.11 -9.18
N ALA A 28 -14.80 -3.02 -9.67
CA ALA A 28 -14.22 -4.11 -8.87
C ALA A 28 -12.75 -3.82 -8.50
N ASN A 29 -12.51 -2.83 -7.63
CA ASN A 29 -11.17 -2.46 -7.16
C ASN A 29 -10.38 -3.65 -6.59
N LEU A 30 -11.08 -4.55 -5.88
CA LEU A 30 -10.51 -5.80 -5.35
C LEU A 30 -9.81 -6.62 -6.43
N CYS A 31 -10.43 -6.78 -7.61
CA CYS A 31 -9.85 -7.54 -8.72
C CYS A 31 -8.64 -6.85 -9.35
N TYR A 32 -8.62 -5.52 -9.34
CA TYR A 32 -7.45 -4.76 -9.80
C TYR A 32 -6.25 -5.04 -8.90
N TYR A 33 -6.39 -4.88 -7.58
CA TYR A 33 -5.29 -5.12 -6.65
C TYR A 33 -4.89 -6.60 -6.59
N ASP A 34 -5.85 -7.52 -6.66
CA ASP A 34 -5.57 -8.96 -6.73
C ASP A 34 -4.73 -9.31 -7.97
N CYS A 35 -5.11 -8.79 -9.13
CA CYS A 35 -4.33 -8.95 -10.36
C CYS A 35 -2.91 -8.36 -10.24
N VAL A 36 -2.78 -7.12 -9.74
CA VAL A 36 -1.48 -6.45 -9.68
C VAL A 36 -0.53 -7.16 -8.71
N PHE A 37 -1.00 -7.46 -7.49
CA PHE A 37 -0.16 -8.12 -6.47
C PHE A 37 0.20 -9.55 -6.83
N ASN A 38 -0.67 -10.26 -7.55
CA ASN A 38 -0.35 -11.57 -8.11
C ASN A 38 0.75 -11.46 -9.18
N ALA A 39 0.63 -10.49 -10.10
CA ALA A 39 1.60 -10.28 -11.18
C ALA A 39 2.99 -9.89 -10.68
N ILE A 40 3.09 -9.13 -9.58
CA ILE A 40 4.38 -8.77 -8.93
C ILE A 40 4.77 -9.76 -7.82
N ASN A 41 4.07 -10.88 -7.70
CA ASN A 41 4.38 -12.00 -6.79
C ASN A 41 4.43 -11.64 -5.29
N ILE A 42 3.70 -10.61 -4.85
CA ILE A 42 3.59 -10.27 -3.42
C ILE A 42 2.49 -11.07 -2.73
N CYS A 43 1.37 -11.30 -3.43
CA CYS A 43 0.26 -12.09 -2.92
C CYS A 43 -0.12 -13.20 -3.90
N HIS A 44 -0.30 -14.41 -3.39
CA HIS A 44 -0.71 -15.57 -4.17
C HIS A 44 -1.66 -16.44 -3.36
N LYS A 45 -2.75 -16.91 -3.98
CA LYS A 45 -3.74 -17.84 -3.37
C LYS A 45 -4.17 -17.44 -1.96
N SER A 46 -4.59 -16.18 -1.75
CA SER A 46 -5.07 -15.67 -0.46
C SER A 46 -4.05 -15.54 0.66
N LYS A 47 -2.75 -15.50 0.33
CA LYS A 47 -1.71 -15.14 1.29
C LYS A 47 -0.78 -14.12 0.66
N CYS A 48 -0.35 -13.15 1.47
CA CYS A 48 0.67 -12.19 1.08
C CYS A 48 1.96 -12.51 1.84
N ASN A 49 3.11 -12.23 1.21
CA ASN A 49 4.42 -12.45 1.79
C ASN A 49 5.25 -11.16 1.72
N TYR A 50 5.58 -10.59 2.88
CA TYR A 50 6.34 -9.34 2.93
C TYR A 50 7.79 -9.53 2.43
N LEU A 51 8.38 -10.73 2.52
CA LEU A 51 9.70 -10.99 1.96
C LEU A 51 9.70 -10.86 0.43
N LYS A 52 8.62 -11.31 -0.24
CA LYS A 52 8.44 -11.09 -1.67
C LYS A 52 8.28 -9.60 -2.01
N ALA A 53 7.61 -8.85 -1.13
CA ALA A 53 7.55 -7.40 -1.28
C ALA A 53 8.94 -6.76 -1.12
N TYR A 54 9.80 -7.27 -0.23
CA TYR A 54 11.16 -6.76 -0.08
C TYR A 54 11.98 -7.00 -1.34
N ASP A 55 11.94 -8.23 -1.88
CA ASP A 55 12.61 -8.57 -3.14
C ASP A 55 12.17 -7.62 -4.26
N TYR A 56 10.87 -7.38 -4.37
CA TYR A 56 10.30 -6.47 -5.37
C TYR A 56 10.75 -5.02 -5.19
N ILE A 57 10.68 -4.49 -3.97
CA ILE A 57 11.11 -3.12 -3.64
C ILE A 57 12.59 -2.91 -3.93
N ASN A 58 13.43 -3.91 -3.64
CA ASN A 58 14.86 -3.86 -3.92
C ASN A 58 15.18 -3.90 -5.41
N TRP A 59 14.32 -4.56 -6.19
CA TRP A 59 14.47 -4.63 -7.63
C TRP A 59 14.07 -3.31 -8.31
N ILE A 60 13.02 -2.63 -7.84
CA ILE A 60 12.52 -1.40 -8.50
C ILE A 60 13.20 -0.11 -8.06
N PHE A 61 13.83 -0.09 -6.88
CA PHE A 61 14.46 1.13 -6.35
C PHE A 61 15.99 1.02 -6.33
N PRO A 62 16.71 2.12 -6.58
CA PRO A 62 18.15 2.17 -6.35
C PRO A 62 18.45 2.06 -4.84
N ALA A 63 19.55 1.40 -4.47
CA ALA A 63 19.86 0.97 -3.09
C ALA A 63 19.79 2.05 -1.98
N LYS A 64 19.82 3.35 -2.32
CA LYS A 64 19.76 4.48 -1.38
C LYS A 64 18.48 5.33 -1.50
N HIS A 65 17.46 4.82 -2.18
CA HIS A 65 16.21 5.57 -2.34
C HIS A 65 15.52 5.75 -0.97
N PRO A 66 15.09 6.98 -0.61
CA PRO A 66 14.61 7.28 0.74
C PRO A 66 13.36 6.50 1.15
N PHE A 67 12.60 5.99 0.18
CA PHE A 67 11.39 5.19 0.44
C PHE A 67 11.63 3.69 0.58
N ILE A 68 12.81 3.13 0.31
CA ILE A 68 13.02 1.66 0.39
C ILE A 68 12.67 1.14 1.78
N GLU A 69 13.25 1.74 2.83
CA GLU A 69 13.02 1.28 4.20
C GLU A 69 11.60 1.55 4.67
N ILE A 70 10.98 2.65 4.21
CA ILE A 70 9.59 2.97 4.51
C ILE A 70 8.68 1.88 3.90
N TYR A 71 8.87 1.54 2.63
CA TYR A 71 8.12 0.46 1.97
C TYR A 71 8.34 -0.89 2.66
N ARG A 72 9.58 -1.26 2.98
CA ARG A 72 9.88 -2.52 3.67
C ARG A 72 9.15 -2.60 5.02
N LYS A 73 9.29 -1.58 5.87
CA LYS A 73 8.59 -1.52 7.16
C LYS A 73 7.07 -1.58 6.99
N ALA A 74 6.53 -0.83 6.04
CA ALA A 74 5.11 -0.82 5.73
C ALA A 74 4.61 -2.20 5.28
N PHE A 75 5.27 -2.84 4.31
CA PHE A 75 4.87 -4.17 3.84
C PHE A 75 4.94 -5.21 4.94
N ARG A 76 5.98 -5.22 5.78
CA ARG A 76 6.06 -6.15 6.91
C ARG A 76 4.88 -5.98 7.86
N LYS A 77 4.59 -4.75 8.28
CA LYS A 77 3.47 -4.43 9.18
C LYS A 77 2.13 -4.79 8.55
N CYS A 78 1.88 -4.33 7.33
CA CYS A 78 0.60 -4.46 6.65
C CYS A 78 0.30 -5.89 6.22
N VAL A 79 1.28 -6.63 5.72
CA VAL A 79 1.09 -8.04 5.38
C VAL A 79 0.84 -8.89 6.63
N SER A 80 1.56 -8.64 7.73
CA SER A 80 1.30 -9.35 8.99
C SER A 80 -0.14 -9.12 9.45
N LYS A 81 -0.54 -7.85 9.61
CA LYS A 81 -1.90 -7.48 10.03
C LYS A 81 -2.97 -8.02 9.10
N ALA A 82 -2.74 -7.99 7.79
CA ALA A 82 -3.70 -8.48 6.81
C ALA A 82 -3.83 -10.01 6.89
N ASN A 83 -2.72 -10.73 7.04
CA ASN A 83 -2.74 -12.20 7.19
C ASN A 83 -3.40 -12.64 8.50
N ASP A 84 -3.36 -11.81 9.54
CA ASP A 84 -4.05 -12.06 10.83
C ASP A 84 -5.57 -11.90 10.73
N LEU A 85 -6.10 -11.36 9.63
CA LEU A 85 -7.55 -11.28 9.42
C LEU A 85 -8.13 -12.68 9.24
N HIS A 86 -9.05 -13.07 10.13
CA HIS A 86 -9.72 -14.38 10.07
C HIS A 86 -10.38 -14.63 8.70
N SER A 87 -10.24 -15.87 8.22
CA SER A 87 -10.75 -16.35 6.92
C SER A 87 -12.23 -16.04 6.69
N ASN A 88 -13.06 -16.12 7.74
CA ASN A 88 -14.49 -15.82 7.66
C ASN A 88 -14.78 -14.34 7.37
N ARG A 89 -13.97 -13.41 7.92
CA ARG A 89 -14.10 -11.97 7.66
C ARG A 89 -13.63 -11.66 6.23
N LEU A 90 -12.54 -12.26 5.79
CA LEU A 90 -12.05 -12.12 4.41
C LEU A 90 -13.03 -12.71 3.38
N ALA A 91 -13.69 -13.84 3.68
CA ALA A 91 -14.67 -14.45 2.80
C ALA A 91 -15.85 -13.51 2.49
N ARG A 92 -16.33 -12.75 3.49
CA ARG A 92 -17.41 -11.77 3.32
C ARG A 92 -17.02 -10.56 2.47
N LEU A 93 -15.72 -10.28 2.36
CA LEU A 93 -15.18 -9.17 1.57
C LEU A 93 -14.81 -9.59 0.15
N LYS A 94 -14.83 -10.89 -0.18
CA LYS A 94 -14.62 -11.35 -1.55
C LYS A 94 -15.73 -10.82 -2.44
N SER A 95 -15.35 -10.29 -3.59
CA SER A 95 -16.28 -9.84 -4.63
C SER A 95 -15.85 -10.42 -5.96
N ARG A 96 -16.78 -11.03 -6.69
CA ARG A 96 -16.55 -11.59 -8.03
C ARG A 96 -15.36 -12.55 -8.12
N GLY A 97 -15.11 -13.31 -7.04
CA GLY A 97 -14.00 -14.28 -6.95
C GLY A 97 -12.62 -13.68 -6.64
N CYS A 98 -12.50 -12.36 -6.56
CA CYS A 98 -11.24 -11.68 -6.31
C CYS A 98 -10.92 -11.59 -4.82
N ASN A 99 -9.63 -11.63 -4.52
CA ASN A 99 -9.14 -11.58 -3.16
C ASN A 99 -9.16 -10.16 -2.57
N PRO A 100 -9.71 -9.95 -1.37
CA PRO A 100 -9.65 -8.65 -0.71
C PRO A 100 -8.29 -8.33 -0.07
N LEU A 101 -7.48 -9.36 0.21
CA LEU A 101 -6.24 -9.19 0.96
C LEU A 101 -5.24 -8.22 0.29
N PRO A 102 -5.04 -8.25 -1.04
CA PRO A 102 -4.13 -7.30 -1.71
C PRO A 102 -4.56 -5.83 -1.60
N GLU A 103 -5.86 -5.52 -1.68
CA GLU A 103 -6.36 -4.16 -1.51
C GLU A 103 -6.14 -3.67 -0.07
N ILE A 104 -6.42 -4.53 0.92
CA ILE A 104 -6.19 -4.22 2.34
C ILE A 104 -4.70 -3.92 2.59
N VAL A 105 -3.81 -4.75 2.04
CA VAL A 105 -2.36 -4.53 2.14
C VAL A 105 -1.98 -3.20 1.48
N TYR A 106 -2.46 -2.92 0.27
CA TYR A 106 -2.17 -1.68 -0.44
C TYR A 106 -2.60 -0.43 0.34
N LEU A 107 -3.84 -0.39 0.81
CA LEU A 107 -4.38 0.75 1.55
C LEU A 107 -3.61 0.98 2.87
N CYS A 108 -3.23 -0.11 3.54
CA CYS A 108 -2.37 -0.02 4.72
C CYS A 108 -0.99 0.56 4.35
N VAL A 109 -0.36 0.09 3.28
CA VAL A 109 0.94 0.60 2.83
C VAL A 109 0.85 2.07 2.42
N GLU A 110 -0.19 2.50 1.70
CA GLU A 110 -0.42 3.91 1.38
C GLU A 110 -0.56 4.79 2.63
N ASN A 111 -1.21 4.26 3.68
CA ASN A 111 -1.29 4.96 4.95
C ASN A 111 0.09 5.10 5.61
N GLU A 112 0.87 4.02 5.65
CA GLU A 112 2.24 4.08 6.18
C GLU A 112 3.15 5.02 5.38
N MET A 113 3.00 5.09 4.05
CA MET A 113 3.76 6.05 3.22
C MET A 113 3.43 7.50 3.57
N LEU A 114 2.16 7.77 3.90
CA LEU A 114 1.72 9.09 4.26
C LEU A 114 2.20 9.48 5.66
N THR A 115 2.12 8.58 6.64
CA THR A 115 2.49 8.87 8.04
C THR A 115 4.00 8.99 8.24
N GLN A 116 4.79 8.25 7.45
CA GLN A 116 6.25 8.27 7.52
C GLN A 116 6.88 9.11 6.40
N CYS A 117 6.10 9.95 5.72
CA CYS A 117 6.57 10.72 4.57
C CYS A 117 7.74 11.66 4.95
N PRO A 118 8.89 11.59 4.26
CA PRO A 118 9.98 12.53 4.48
C PRO A 118 9.60 13.95 4.08
N MET A 119 10.17 14.94 4.77
CA MET A 119 9.89 16.37 4.54
C MET A 119 10.10 16.82 3.11
N ASP A 120 11.19 16.37 2.49
CA ASP A 120 11.55 16.75 1.12
C ASP A 120 10.53 16.27 0.07
N TYR A 121 9.68 15.31 0.45
CA TYR A 121 8.60 14.76 -0.38
C TYR A 121 7.21 15.22 0.08
N TRP A 122 7.14 16.02 1.15
CA TRP A 122 5.90 16.61 1.62
C TRP A 122 5.59 17.91 0.86
N ASN A 123 4.35 18.07 0.42
CA ASN A 123 3.90 19.29 -0.22
C ASN A 123 3.66 20.38 0.85
N THR A 124 4.69 21.18 1.10
CA THR A 124 4.66 22.30 2.05
C THR A 124 3.89 23.53 1.55
N TRP A 125 3.67 23.63 0.24
CA TRP A 125 2.98 24.76 -0.38
C TRP A 125 1.46 24.69 -0.25
N ASN A 126 0.91 23.50 0.03
CA ASN A 126 -0.53 23.30 0.19
C ASN A 126 -0.92 23.32 1.68
N PRO A 127 -1.67 24.33 2.16
CA PRO A 127 -2.09 24.41 3.56
C PRO A 127 -2.89 23.19 4.04
N GLN A 128 -3.67 22.57 3.15
CA GLN A 128 -4.43 21.36 3.49
C GLN A 128 -3.50 20.19 3.85
N CYS A 129 -2.31 20.15 3.27
CA CYS A 129 -1.32 19.15 3.61
C CYS A 129 -0.73 19.41 4.99
N GLN A 130 -0.44 20.66 5.34
CA GLN A 130 -0.01 20.96 6.71
C GLN A 130 -1.06 20.50 7.75
N HIS A 131 -2.33 20.85 7.55
CA HIS A 131 -3.42 20.42 8.43
C HIS A 131 -3.52 18.89 8.55
N LYS A 132 -3.37 18.18 7.43
CA LYS A 132 -3.42 16.71 7.41
C LYS A 132 -2.26 16.11 8.20
N ARG A 133 -1.07 16.70 8.11
CA ARG A 133 0.10 16.25 8.86
C ARG A 133 -0.05 16.49 10.35
N ASP A 134 -0.55 17.66 10.73
CA ASP A 134 -0.82 17.99 12.13
C ASP A 134 -1.86 17.06 12.72
N PHE A 135 -2.92 16.74 11.97
CA PHE A 135 -3.90 15.72 12.36
C PHE A 135 -3.25 14.35 12.58
N ILE A 136 -2.43 13.88 11.63
CA ILE A 136 -1.71 12.61 11.76
C ILE A 136 -0.83 12.61 13.02
N ASN A 137 -0.06 13.67 13.24
CA ASN A 137 0.81 13.80 14.40
C ASN A 137 0.01 13.85 15.72
N ASN A 138 -1.13 14.52 15.74
CA ASN A 138 -1.97 14.64 16.94
C ASN A 138 -2.76 13.35 17.25
N CYS A 139 -3.12 12.58 16.23
CA CYS A 139 -3.82 11.30 16.40
C CYS A 139 -2.87 10.14 16.71
N LEU A 140 -1.66 10.13 16.13
CA LEU A 140 -0.67 9.08 16.36
C LEU A 140 0.32 9.42 17.48
N GLY A 141 0.50 10.69 17.81
CA GLY A 141 1.41 11.17 18.86
C GLY A 141 0.83 11.11 20.27
N LYS A 142 -0.46 10.76 20.43
CA LYS A 142 -1.10 10.57 21.75
C LYS A 142 -0.92 9.17 22.35
N ASP A 143 -0.13 8.30 21.71
CA ASP A 143 0.26 6.98 22.25
C ASP A 143 1.67 6.98 22.87
N ILE A 144 2.23 8.16 23.19
CA ILE A 144 3.48 8.30 23.96
C ILE A 144 3.23 9.25 25.14
N GLU A 145 2.50 8.76 26.14
CA GLU A 145 2.65 9.12 27.57
C GLU A 145 2.44 7.86 28.41
#